data_AF-A0A1J3HY92-F1
#
_entry.id   AF-A0A1J3HY92-F1
#
_cell.length_a   1.000
_cell.length_b   1.000
_cell.length_c   1.000
_cell.angle_alpha   90.00
_cell.angle_beta   90.00
_cell.angle_gamma   90.00
#
_symmetry.space_group_name_H-M   'P 1'
#
loop_
_entity.id
_entity.type
_entity.pdbx_description
1 polymer ?
#
loop_
_entity_poly.entity_id
_entity_poly.type
_entity_poly.pdbx_seq_one_letter_code
_entity_poly.pdbx_strand_id
1 'polypeptide(L)'
;IKSDKTRFTAKCMGEGCPWRIHCAKVPNAPTFTIRTIHGSHTCGGISHLGHQQASVKWVAEVVAEKLKENPHFKPKEILEEIHRVHG
;
A
#
# COMPACT_ATOMS: atom_id res chain seq x y z
N ILE A 1 13.49 0.88 6.04
CA ILE A 1 13.24 -0.16 5.00
C ILE A 1 13.90 0.35 3.73
N LYS A 2 14.79 -0.41 3.08
CA LYS A 2 15.44 0.02 1.83
C LYS A 2 14.69 -0.59 0.65
N SER A 3 14.06 0.27 -0.14
CA SER A 3 13.67 -0.03 -1.52
C SER A 3 14.59 0.76 -2.44
N ASP A 4 15.25 0.09 -3.36
CA ASP A 4 16.00 0.71 -4.43
C ASP A 4 15.62 0.07 -5.77
N LYS A 5 16.28 0.48 -6.87
CA LYS A 5 15.96 0.00 -8.22
C LYS A 5 16.15 -1.52 -8.43
N THR A 6 16.73 -2.22 -7.46
CA THR A 6 17.10 -3.64 -7.55
C THR A 6 16.50 -4.53 -6.46
N ARG A 7 16.10 -3.96 -5.33
CA ARG A 7 15.49 -4.70 -4.22
C ARG A 7 14.32 -3.94 -3.63
N PHE A 8 13.30 -4.70 -3.25
CA PHE A 8 12.12 -4.20 -2.57
C PHE A 8 11.91 -5.02 -1.30
N THR A 9 11.61 -4.35 -0.19
CA THR A 9 11.24 -5.01 1.06
C THR A 9 10.03 -4.32 1.63
N ALA A 10 9.03 -5.09 2.06
CA ALA A 10 7.92 -4.58 2.86
C ALA A 10 7.81 -5.38 4.18
N LYS A 11 7.38 -4.74 5.26
CA LYS A 11 7.17 -5.35 6.59
C LYS A 11 5.93 -4.78 7.27
N CYS A 12 5.28 -5.53 8.17
CA CYS A 12 4.19 -4.97 9.01
C CYS A 12 4.83 -3.88 9.89
N MET A 13 4.10 -2.80 10.09
CA MET A 13 4.49 -1.73 11.01
C MET A 13 4.06 -2.02 12.45
N GLY A 14 3.18 -3.01 12.65
CA GLY A 14 2.79 -3.48 13.98
C GLY A 14 3.99 -3.96 14.78
N GLU A 15 4.06 -3.52 16.03
CA GLU A 15 5.15 -3.84 16.94
C GLU A 15 5.27 -5.36 17.14
N GLY A 16 6.49 -5.89 17.04
CA GLY A 16 6.75 -7.33 17.16
C GLY A 16 6.18 -8.20 16.05
N CYS A 17 5.57 -7.64 14.99
CA CYS A 17 5.00 -8.44 13.93
C CYS A 17 6.07 -9.04 13.01
N PRO A 18 6.08 -10.37 12.80
CA PRO A 18 7.08 -11.03 11.97
C PRO A 18 6.82 -10.88 10.46
N TRP A 19 5.66 -10.34 10.06
CA TRP A 19 5.31 -10.26 8.65
C TRP A 19 6.29 -9.42 7.85
N ARG A 20 6.84 -10.00 6.78
CA ARG A 20 7.82 -9.37 5.90
C ARG A 20 7.87 -10.07 4.55
N ILE A 21 8.03 -9.28 3.49
CA ILE A 21 8.37 -9.76 2.15
C ILE A 21 9.65 -9.10 1.65
N HIS A 22 10.53 -9.88 1.02
CA HIS A 22 11.73 -9.41 0.36
C HIS A 22 11.76 -9.89 -1.08
N CYS A 23 11.95 -8.95 -2.01
CA CYS A 23 11.97 -9.17 -3.43
C CYS A 23 13.24 -8.59 -4.05
N ALA A 24 13.73 -9.25 -5.10
CA ALA A 24 14.87 -8.78 -5.89
C ALA A 24 14.48 -8.72 -7.37
N LYS A 25 14.98 -7.71 -8.09
CA LYS A 25 14.75 -7.55 -9.52
C LYS A 25 15.43 -8.68 -10.28
N VAL A 26 14.73 -9.24 -11.26
CA VAL A 26 15.31 -10.21 -12.18
C VAL A 26 16.17 -9.45 -13.21
N PRO A 27 17.44 -9.82 -13.42
CA PRO A 27 18.27 -9.20 -14.45
C PRO A 27 17.59 -9.29 -15.82
N ASN A 28 17.61 -8.19 -16.57
CA ASN A 28 17.05 -8.10 -17.93
C ASN A 28 15.54 -8.38 -18.06
N ALA A 29 14.79 -8.41 -16.95
CA ALA A 29 13.34 -8.54 -16.97
C ALA A 29 12.67 -7.40 -16.19
N PRO A 30 11.43 -7.02 -16.55
CA PRO A 30 10.66 -6.02 -15.82
C PRO A 30 10.02 -6.58 -14.54
N THR A 31 10.46 -7.75 -14.07
CA THR A 31 9.84 -8.49 -12.97
C THR A 31 10.76 -8.58 -11.75
N PHE A 32 10.15 -8.85 -10.59
CA PHE A 32 10.83 -9.14 -9.34
C PHE A 32 10.49 -10.56 -8.89
N THR A 33 11.45 -11.23 -8.26
CA THR A 33 11.25 -12.53 -7.62
C THR A 33 11.16 -12.35 -6.12
N ILE A 34 10.18 -12.99 -5.49
CA ILE A 34 10.10 -13.11 -4.04
C ILE A 34 11.23 -14.02 -3.58
N ARG A 35 12.16 -13.47 -2.78
CA ARG A 35 13.28 -14.22 -2.20
C ARG A 35 12.95 -14.74 -0.81
N THR A 36 12.13 -14.00 -0.08
CA THR A 36 11.73 -14.37 1.28
C THR A 36 10.34 -13.86 1.57
N ILE A 37 9.51 -14.72 2.16
CA ILE A 37 8.18 -14.35 2.67
C ILE A 37 8.00 -14.93 4.07
N HIS A 38 7.74 -14.04 5.02
CA HIS A 38 7.18 -14.37 6.32
C HIS A 38 5.72 -13.92 6.28
N GLY A 39 4.81 -14.85 5.97
CA GLY A 39 3.41 -14.55 5.66
C GLY A 39 2.50 -14.35 6.86
N SER A 40 2.97 -14.67 8.07
CA SER A 40 2.16 -14.60 9.28
C SER A 40 2.15 -13.20 9.87
N HIS A 41 0.95 -12.68 10.13
CA HIS A 41 0.75 -11.49 10.95
C HIS A 41 0.46 -11.89 12.40
N THR A 42 1.07 -11.19 13.35
CA THR A 42 0.68 -11.22 14.78
C THR A 42 0.09 -9.89 15.25
N CYS A 43 0.38 -8.80 14.50
CA CYS A 43 -0.49 -7.62 14.43
C CYS A 43 -1.85 -8.12 13.88
N GLY A 44 -3.01 -7.64 14.33
CA GLY A 44 -4.36 -8.08 13.86
C GLY A 44 -4.66 -7.87 12.36
N GLY A 45 -3.63 -7.76 11.53
CA GLY A 45 -3.67 -7.46 10.11
C GLY A 45 -3.60 -5.96 9.85
N ILE A 46 -4.23 -5.57 8.74
CA ILE A 46 -4.43 -4.18 8.33
C ILE A 46 -5.54 -3.62 9.22
N SER A 47 -5.22 -3.31 10.47
CA SER A 47 -6.11 -2.62 11.41
C SER A 47 -5.55 -1.24 11.79
N HIS A 48 -4.47 -0.82 11.14
CA HIS A 48 -3.82 0.47 11.33
C HIS A 48 -3.91 1.28 10.03
N LEU A 49 -4.74 2.33 10.11
CA LEU A 49 -5.27 3.26 9.11
C LEU A 49 -4.23 4.08 8.30
N GLY A 50 -3.05 3.54 8.02
CA GLY A 50 -1.95 4.27 7.39
C GLY A 50 -1.43 3.57 6.15
N HIS A 51 -2.06 3.80 5.00
CA HIS A 51 -1.44 3.51 3.70
C HIS A 51 -0.30 4.51 3.43
N GLN A 52 0.81 4.44 4.18
CA GLN A 52 2.01 5.25 3.94
C GLN A 52 2.67 4.95 2.58
N GLN A 53 2.14 3.99 1.82
CA GLN A 53 2.59 3.63 0.48
C GLN A 53 1.55 3.95 -0.61
N ALA A 54 0.38 4.49 -0.26
CA ALA A 54 -0.50 5.06 -1.28
C ALA A 54 0.22 6.28 -1.88
N SER A 55 0.55 6.19 -3.16
CA SER A 55 1.15 7.33 -3.85
C SER A 55 0.13 8.45 -3.98
N VAL A 56 0.57 9.70 -3.89
CA VAL A 56 -0.26 10.89 -4.15
C VAL A 56 -0.98 10.77 -5.50
N LYS A 57 -0.31 10.16 -6.49
CA LYS A 57 -0.88 9.88 -7.81
C LYS A 57 -2.09 8.94 -7.74
N TRP A 58 -1.97 7.82 -7.03
CA TRP A 58 -3.08 6.88 -6.87
C TRP A 58 -4.28 7.54 -6.14
N VAL A 59 -4.01 8.32 -5.09
CA VAL A 59 -5.07 9.09 -4.40
C VAL A 59 -5.74 10.05 -5.37
N ALA A 60 -4.98 10.82 -6.14
CA ALA A 60 -5.53 11.76 -7.12
C ALA A 60 -6.39 11.09 -8.21
N GLU A 61 -5.96 9.92 -8.71
CA GLU A 61 -6.73 9.14 -9.69
C GLU A 61 -8.07 8.65 -9.13
N VAL A 62 -8.07 8.11 -7.90
CA VAL A 62 -9.30 7.66 -7.22
C VAL A 62 -10.26 8.83 -6.98
N VAL A 63 -9.74 9.97 -6.53
CA VAL A 63 -10.55 11.18 -6.29
C VAL A 63 -11.12 11.75 -7.59
N ALA A 64 -10.33 11.78 -8.66
CA ALA A 64 -10.76 12.30 -9.96
C ALA A 64 -11.92 11.50 -10.56
N GLU A 65 -11.88 10.16 -10.49
CA GLU A 65 -12.97 9.31 -10.96
C GLU A 65 -14.25 9.55 -10.14
N LYS A 66 -14.13 9.69 -8.81
CA LYS A 66 -15.29 9.94 -7.95
C LYS A 66 -15.94 11.30 -8.17
N LEU A 67 -15.16 12.34 -8.46
CA LEU A 67 -15.69 13.66 -8.81
C LEU A 67 -16.40 13.67 -10.19
N LYS A 68 -16.00 12.80 -11.12
CA LYS A 68 -16.73 12.63 -12.39
C LYS A 68 -18.09 11.97 -12.17
N GLU A 69 -18.17 10.99 -11.27
CA GLU A 69 -19.43 10.33 -10.89
C GLU A 69 -20.35 11.28 -10.09
N ASN A 70 -19.78 12.12 -9.23
CA ASN A 70 -20.53 13.13 -8.48
C ASN A 70 -19.70 14.41 -8.24
N PRO A 71 -19.96 15.50 -8.99
CA PRO A 71 -19.18 16.74 -8.87
C PRO A 71 -19.31 17.46 -7.51
N HIS A 72 -20.30 17.11 -6.70
CA HIS A 72 -20.55 17.74 -5.40
C HIS A 72 -19.92 16.98 -4.22
N PHE A 73 -19.10 15.96 -4.50
CA PHE A 73 -18.47 15.13 -3.48
C PHE A 73 -17.50 15.95 -2.63
N LYS A 74 -17.78 16.07 -1.33
CA LYS A 74 -16.97 16.92 -0.45
C LYS A 74 -15.63 16.23 -0.14
N PRO A 75 -14.53 16.98 0.03
CA PRO A 75 -13.23 16.42 0.38
C PRO A 75 -13.24 15.52 1.63
N LYS A 76 -14.10 15.81 2.60
CA LYS A 76 -14.27 15.00 3.81
C LYS A 76 -14.92 13.64 3.52
N GLU A 77 -15.93 13.62 2.65
CA GLU A 77 -16.63 12.40 2.23
C GLU A 77 -15.73 11.51 1.37
N ILE A 78 -14.92 12.13 0.51
CA ILE A 78 -13.86 11.46 -0.25
C ILE A 78 -12.85 10.78 0.69
N LEU A 79 -12.39 11.51 1.71
CA LEU A 79 -11.44 10.99 2.69
C LEU A 79 -12.05 9.84 3.52
N GLU A 80 -13.30 10.01 3.96
CA GLU A 80 -14.05 8.97 4.69
C GLU A 80 -14.27 7.73 3.83
N GLU A 81 -14.54 7.88 2.53
CA GLU A 81 -14.72 6.76 1.60
C GLU A 81 -13.43 6.01 1.33
N ILE A 82 -12.33 6.73 1.09
CA ILE A 82 -11.00 6.12 0.94
C ILE A 82 -10.63 5.36 2.21
N HIS A 83 -10.95 5.89 3.40
CA HIS A 83 -10.80 5.17 4.66
C HIS A 83 -11.79 4.01 4.83
N ARG A 84 -12.99 4.04 4.23
CA ARG A 84 -14.00 2.97 4.37
C ARG A 84 -13.71 1.78 3.45
N VAL A 85 -13.33 2.04 2.20
CA VAL A 85 -13.11 1.02 1.16
C VAL A 85 -11.70 0.42 1.26
N HIS A 86 -10.74 1.19 1.77
CA HIS A 86 -9.32 0.81 1.81
C HIS A 86 -8.68 0.96 3.20
N GLY A 87 -9.44 1.23 4.26
CA GLY A 87 -8.93 1.35 5.64
C GLY A 87 -8.99 0.06 6.42
#